data_AF-A0A5N9GX31-F1
#
_entry.id   AF-A0A5N9GX31-F1
#
_cell.length_a   1.000
_cell.length_b   1.000
_cell.length_c   1.000
_cell.angle_alpha   90.00
_cell.angle_beta   90.00
_cell.angle_gamma   90.00
#
_symmetry.space_group_name_H-M   'P 1'
#
loop_
_entity.id
_entity.type
_entity.pdbx_description
1 polymer ?
#
loop_
_entity_poly.entity_id
_entity_poly.type
_entity_poly.pdbx_seq_one_letter_code
_entity_poly.pdbx_strand_id
1 'polypeptide(L)'
;LVEAGYEPESAYFECMHELKLIVDLMYQGGMGYMRYSISDTAEFGDYTSGPVVIDETVKERMKGILDRIQDGSFARQWITENDEGRPTFYKLREENATHPIEVVGKELRGMMSFLNDGD
;
A
#
# COMPACT_ATOMS: atom_id res chain seq x y z
N LEU A 1 7.80 0.77 11.72
CA LEU A 1 7.65 -0.17 12.85
C LEU A 1 8.92 -0.99 13.07
N VAL A 2 9.37 -1.79 12.10
CA VAL A 2 10.59 -2.61 12.25
C VAL A 2 11.83 -1.79 12.62
N GLU A 3 12.05 -0.64 11.98
CA GLU A 3 13.17 0.26 12.33
C GLU A 3 13.11 0.81 13.78
N ALA A 4 11.91 0.83 14.38
CA ALA A 4 11.71 1.23 15.77
C ALA A 4 11.81 0.04 16.75
N GLY A 5 12.16 -1.16 16.26
CA GLY A 5 12.39 -2.35 17.08
C GLY A 5 11.17 -3.25 17.31
N TYR A 6 10.07 -3.03 16.59
CA TYR A 6 8.91 -3.94 16.64
C TYR A 6 9.16 -5.21 15.80
N GLU A 7 8.60 -6.33 16.25
CA GLU A 7 8.68 -7.61 15.53
C GLU A 7 8.12 -7.49 14.09
N PRO A 8 8.84 -8.00 13.07
CA PRO A 8 8.41 -7.90 11.68
C PRO A 8 7.02 -8.49 11.40
N GLU A 9 6.64 -9.57 12.08
CA GLU A 9 5.35 -10.24 11.94
C GLU A 9 4.21 -9.33 12.41
N SER A 10 4.38 -8.69 13.57
CA SER A 10 3.41 -7.71 14.09
C SER A 10 3.29 -6.53 13.13
N ALA A 11 4.42 -5.99 12.64
CA ALA A 11 4.40 -4.91 11.66
C ALA A 11 3.68 -5.30 10.36
N TYR A 12 3.83 -6.54 9.90
CA TYR A 12 3.13 -7.06 8.72
C TYR A 12 1.61 -7.12 8.93
N PHE A 13 1.16 -7.62 10.08
CA PHE A 13 -0.26 -7.69 10.38
C PHE A 13 -0.91 -6.30 10.36
N GLU A 14 -0.32 -5.37 11.11
CA GLU A 14 -0.84 -4.01 11.31
C GLU A 14 -0.78 -3.14 10.04
N CYS A 15 0.28 -3.28 9.22
CA CYS A 15 0.50 -2.39 8.07
C CYS A 15 0.08 -2.97 6.72
N MET A 16 -0.20 -4.29 6.62
CA MET A 16 -0.53 -4.94 5.36
C MET A 16 -1.74 -5.87 5.49
N HIS A 17 -1.72 -6.84 6.40
CA HIS A 17 -2.77 -7.86 6.47
C HIS A 17 -4.14 -7.24 6.77
N GLU A 18 -4.21 -6.35 7.75
CA GLU A 18 -5.46 -5.71 8.18
C GLU A 18 -6.02 -4.71 7.16
N LEU A 19 -5.19 -4.23 6.24
CA LEU A 19 -5.64 -3.29 5.20
C LEU A 19 -6.79 -3.89 4.37
N LYS A 20 -6.77 -5.21 4.14
CA LYS A 20 -7.86 -5.89 3.42
C LYS A 20 -9.21 -5.72 4.12
N LEU A 21 -9.26 -5.87 5.45
CA LEU A 21 -10.50 -5.72 6.20
C LEU A 21 -11.04 -4.29 6.08
N ILE A 22 -10.18 -3.28 6.27
CA ILE A 22 -10.58 -1.87 6.16
C ILE A 22 -11.10 -1.56 4.75
N VAL A 23 -10.41 -2.01 3.71
CA VAL A 23 -10.83 -1.80 2.32
C VAL A 23 -12.12 -2.57 2.00
N ASP A 24 -12.30 -3.79 2.52
CA ASP A 24 -13.54 -4.56 2.34
C ASP A 24 -14.73 -3.83 2.98
N LEU A 25 -14.57 -3.25 4.17
CA LEU A 25 -15.61 -2.42 4.81
C LEU A 25 -15.92 -1.16 3.97
N MET A 26 -14.89 -0.47 3.47
CA MET A 26 -15.07 0.67 2.56
C MET A 26 -15.80 0.28 1.27
N TYR A 27 -15.49 -0.89 0.71
CA TYR A 27 -16.15 -1.41 -0.49
C TYR A 27 -17.63 -1.73 -0.23
N GLN A 28 -17.93 -2.33 0.93
CA GLN A 28 -19.29 -2.72 1.30
C GLN A 28 -20.22 -1.53 1.56
N GLY A 29 -19.72 -0.44 2.15
CA GLY A 29 -20.59 0.65 2.60
C GLY A 29 -19.97 2.04 2.64
N GLY A 30 -18.81 2.24 2.02
CA GLY A 30 -18.09 3.51 2.00
C GLY A 30 -17.42 3.87 3.32
N MET A 31 -16.85 5.08 3.38
CA MET A 31 -16.12 5.59 4.56
C MET A 31 -16.98 5.63 5.82
N GLY A 32 -18.27 5.96 5.69
CA GLY A 32 -19.19 6.03 6.83
C GLY A 32 -19.41 4.67 7.48
N TYR A 33 -19.58 3.61 6.68
CA TYR A 33 -19.73 2.25 7.19
C TYR A 33 -18.43 1.72 7.82
N MET A 34 -17.29 1.98 7.17
CA MET A 34 -15.98 1.60 7.73
C MET A 34 -15.76 2.25 9.10
N ARG A 35 -16.00 3.56 9.22
CA ARG A 35 -15.82 4.31 10.49
C ARG A 35 -16.77 3.88 11.59
N TYR A 36 -18.02 3.59 11.24
CA TYR A 36 -18.97 2.98 12.17
C TYR A 36 -18.53 1.59 12.66
N SER A 37 -17.76 0.86 11.85
CA SER A 37 -17.37 -0.52 12.12
C SER A 37 -16.06 -0.65 12.91
N ILE A 38 -15.23 0.40 12.94
CA ILE A 38 -14.00 0.44 13.75
C ILE A 38 -14.29 1.05 15.15
N SER A 39 -13.36 0.91 16.09
CA SER A 39 -13.51 1.52 17.42
C SER A 39 -13.41 3.06 17.38
N ASP A 40 -14.03 3.73 18.34
CA ASP A 40 -13.92 5.19 18.53
C ASP A 40 -12.45 5.66 18.62
N THR A 41 -11.55 4.86 19.20
CA THR A 41 -10.11 5.17 19.26
C THR A 41 -9.47 5.19 17.88
N ALA A 42 -9.82 4.22 17.02
CA ALA A 42 -9.31 4.14 15.66
C ALA A 42 -9.90 5.25 14.78
N GLU A 43 -11.19 5.55 14.94
CA GLU A 43 -11.84 6.66 14.22
C GLU A 43 -11.25 8.02 14.63
N PHE A 44 -11.03 8.26 15.94
CA PHE A 44 -10.35 9.46 16.40
C PHE A 44 -8.94 9.58 15.79
N GLY A 45 -8.19 8.47 15.77
CA GLY A 45 -6.88 8.39 15.14
C GLY A 45 -6.90 8.68 13.63
N ASP A 46 -7.88 8.15 12.88
CA ASP A 46 -8.10 8.45 11.47
C ASP A 46 -8.23 9.97 11.27
N TYR A 47 -9.14 10.62 12.01
CA TYR A 47 -9.38 12.06 11.87
C TYR A 47 -8.17 12.93 12.22
N THR A 48 -7.41 12.57 13.25
CA THR A 48 -6.31 13.43 13.74
C THR A 48 -4.98 13.15 13.07
N SER A 49 -4.69 11.88 12.75
CA SER A 49 -3.37 11.45 12.25
C SER A 49 -3.37 11.25 10.74
N GLY A 50 -4.51 10.91 10.13
CA GLY A 50 -4.63 10.72 8.68
C GLY A 50 -4.14 11.94 7.89
N PRO A 51 -4.64 13.16 8.16
CA PRO A 51 -4.20 14.38 7.48
C PRO A 51 -2.75 14.81 7.78
N VAL A 52 -2.14 14.29 8.87
CA VAL A 52 -0.73 14.55 9.19
C VAL A 52 0.18 13.70 8.28
N VAL A 53 -0.22 12.46 8.00
CA VAL A 53 0.52 11.57 7.08
C VAL A 53 0.24 11.93 5.62
N ILE A 54 -1.03 12.17 5.28
CA ILE A 54 -1.49 12.55 3.95
C ILE A 54 -1.93 14.02 3.96
N ASP A 55 -0.96 14.91 3.86
CA ASP A 55 -1.18 16.37 3.86
C ASP A 55 -1.47 16.93 2.45
N GLU A 56 -1.67 18.25 2.36
CA GLU A 56 -1.92 18.93 1.07
C GLU A 56 -0.74 18.81 0.09
N THR A 57 0.50 18.61 0.58
CA THR A 57 1.67 18.43 -0.28
C THR A 57 1.59 17.10 -1.04
N VAL A 58 0.96 16.07 -0.47
CA VAL A 58 0.66 14.82 -1.19
C VAL A 58 -0.25 15.09 -2.38
N LYS A 59 -1.29 15.91 -2.19
CA LYS A 59 -2.23 16.28 -3.26
C LYS A 59 -1.56 17.10 -4.36
N GLU A 60 -0.65 18.00 -4.01
CA GLU A 60 0.18 18.71 -4.99
C GLU A 60 1.04 17.76 -5.82
N ARG A 61 1.70 16.79 -5.17
CA ARG A 61 2.45 15.73 -5.87
C ARG A 61 1.55 14.91 -6.79
N MET A 62 0.34 14.55 -6.35
CA MET A 62 -0.64 13.84 -7.19
C MET A 62 -1.04 14.65 -8.43
N LYS A 63 -1.23 15.97 -8.32
CA LYS A 63 -1.48 16.84 -9.47
C LYS A 63 -0.32 16.84 -10.45
N GLY A 64 0.92 16.96 -9.95
CA GLY A 64 2.11 16.89 -10.82
C GLY A 64 2.26 15.54 -11.53
N ILE A 65 1.88 14.43 -10.87
CA ILE A 65 1.83 13.11 -11.51
C ILE A 65 0.77 13.09 -12.62
N LEU A 66 -0.42 13.64 -12.37
CA LEU A 66 -1.48 13.75 -13.36
C LEU A 66 -1.05 14.60 -14.57
N ASP A 67 -0.38 15.72 -14.35
CA ASP A 67 0.12 16.59 -15.42
C ASP A 67 1.09 15.82 -16.33
N ARG A 68 2.02 15.04 -15.75
CA ARG A 68 2.95 14.17 -16.49
C ARG A 68 2.26 13.05 -17.27
N ILE A 69 1.09 12.61 -16.82
CA ILE A 69 0.27 11.63 -17.54
C ILE A 69 -0.42 12.32 -18.72
N GLN A 70 -1.04 13.48 -18.49
CA GLN A 70 -1.80 14.23 -19.48
C GLN A 70 -0.92 14.82 -20.59
N ASP A 71 0.29 15.29 -20.27
CA ASP A 71 1.27 15.81 -21.25
C ASP A 71 2.05 14.70 -21.99
N GLY A 72 1.78 13.44 -21.65
CA GLY A 72 2.39 12.25 -22.25
C GLY A 72 3.84 11.96 -21.81
N SER A 73 4.40 12.70 -20.85
CA SER A 73 5.79 12.50 -20.39
C SER A 73 5.97 11.14 -19.75
N PHE A 74 5.00 10.67 -18.96
CA PHE A 74 5.04 9.32 -18.39
C PHE A 74 5.03 8.23 -19.48
N ALA A 75 4.18 8.39 -20.50
CA ALA A 75 4.09 7.43 -21.61
C ALA A 75 5.39 7.37 -22.42
N ARG A 76 5.99 8.53 -22.74
CA ARG A 76 7.31 8.60 -23.41
C ARG A 76 8.40 7.94 -22.57
N GLN A 77 8.44 8.23 -21.26
CA GLN A 77 9.39 7.61 -20.34
C GLN A 77 9.27 6.08 -20.34
N TRP A 78 8.04 5.55 -20.28
CA TRP A 78 7.81 4.10 -20.29
C TRP A 78 8.20 3.45 -21.62
N ILE A 79 7.89 4.08 -22.77
CA ILE A 79 8.28 3.58 -24.09
C ILE A 79 9.80 3.51 -24.19
N THR A 80 10.51 4.58 -23.83
CA THR A 80 11.98 4.60 -23.85
C THR A 80 12.57 3.51 -22.94
N GLU A 81 12.10 3.41 -21.70
CA GLU A 81 12.54 2.36 -20.76
C GLU A 81 12.30 0.95 -21.34
N ASN A 82 11.17 0.73 -22.03
CA ASN A 82 10.86 -0.53 -22.66
C ASN A 82 11.78 -0.84 -23.85
N ASP A 83 12.02 0.15 -24.72
CA ASP A 83 12.88 0.02 -25.91
C ASP A 83 14.34 -0.23 -25.52
N GLU A 84 14.77 0.27 -24.37
CA GLU A 84 16.09 0.02 -23.77
C GLU A 84 16.19 -1.34 -23.04
N GLY A 85 15.11 -2.14 -23.04
CA GLY A 85 15.10 -3.47 -22.42
C GLY A 85 14.75 -3.49 -20.93
N ARG A 86 14.14 -2.43 -20.41
CA ARG A 86 13.59 -2.30 -19.04
C ARG A 86 14.61 -2.39 -17.87
N PRO A 87 15.82 -1.80 -17.98
CA PRO A 87 16.85 -1.95 -16.94
C PRO A 87 16.43 -1.37 -15.58
N THR A 88 15.82 -0.18 -15.56
CA THR A 88 15.35 0.47 -14.33
C THR A 88 14.19 -0.30 -13.74
N PHE A 89 13.24 -0.72 -14.59
CA PHE A 89 12.06 -1.44 -14.15
C PHE A 89 12.39 -2.80 -13.54
N TYR A 90 13.32 -3.57 -14.12
CA TYR A 90 13.75 -4.84 -13.53
C TYR A 90 14.50 -4.65 -12.23
N LYS A 91 15.36 -3.62 -12.13
CA LYS A 91 16.01 -3.25 -10.86
C LYS A 91 14.97 -2.94 -9.78
N LEU A 92 14.01 -2.05 -10.07
CA LEU A 92 12.93 -1.71 -9.12
C LEU A 92 12.12 -2.93 -8.71
N ARG A 93 11.82 -3.83 -9.67
CA ARG A 93 11.10 -5.06 -9.39
C ARG A 93 11.88 -5.98 -8.44
N GLU A 94 13.18 -6.15 -8.66
CA GLU A 94 14.05 -6.96 -7.80
C GLU A 94 14.17 -6.36 -6.39
N GLU A 95 14.36 -5.05 -6.27
CA GLU A 95 14.38 -4.35 -4.98
C GLU A 95 13.08 -4.55 -4.19
N ASN A 96 11.93 -4.48 -4.87
CA ASN A 96 10.63 -4.68 -4.20
C ASN A 96 10.37 -6.16 -3.88
N ALA A 97 10.79 -7.09 -4.73
CA ALA A 97 10.66 -8.53 -4.48
C ALA A 97 11.53 -9.02 -3.31
N THR A 98 12.61 -8.30 -3.00
CA THR A 98 13.52 -8.59 -1.89
C THR A 98 13.21 -7.80 -0.62
N HIS A 99 12.17 -6.96 -0.63
CA HIS A 99 11.78 -6.17 0.53
C HIS A 99 11.37 -7.10 1.70
N PRO A 100 11.75 -6.80 2.96
CA PRO A 100 11.46 -7.68 4.11
C PRO A 100 9.99 -8.06 4.28
N ILE A 101 9.07 -7.17 3.87
CA ILE A 101 7.62 -7.42 3.91
C ILE A 101 7.20 -8.64 3.08
N GLU A 102 7.90 -8.94 1.98
CA GLU A 102 7.61 -10.08 1.11
C GLU A 102 8.06 -11.39 1.74
N VAL A 103 9.22 -11.39 2.41
CA VAL A 103 9.75 -12.57 3.12
C VAL A 103 8.83 -12.94 4.27
N VAL A 104 8.60 -11.99 5.19
CA VAL A 104 7.73 -12.18 6.35
C VAL A 104 6.30 -12.51 5.91
N GLY A 105 5.79 -11.80 4.92
CA GLY A 105 4.44 -12.01 4.41
C GLY A 105 4.24 -13.39 3.79
N LYS A 106 5.23 -13.93 3.09
CA LYS A 106 5.16 -15.28 2.52
C LYS A 106 5.04 -16.34 3.60
N GLU A 107 5.83 -16.24 4.67
CA GLU A 107 5.80 -17.17 5.80
C GLU A 107 4.45 -17.10 6.51
N LEU A 108 3.99 -15.89 6.84
CA LEU A 108 2.70 -15.68 7.51
C LEU A 108 1.52 -16.18 6.68
N ARG A 109 1.46 -15.86 5.37
CA ARG A 109 0.40 -16.37 4.49
C ARG A 109 0.44 -17.90 4.35
N GLY A 110 1.62 -18.51 4.41
CA GLY A 110 1.77 -19.97 4.40
C GLY A 110 1.12 -20.68 5.59
N MET A 111 0.91 -19.99 6.71
CA MET A 111 0.23 -20.52 7.89
C MET A 111 -1.28 -20.30 7.89
N MET A 112 -1.81 -19.47 6.98
CA MET A 112 -3.22 -19.12 6.90
C MET A 112 -3.96 -20.12 5.99
N SER A 113 -4.50 -21.20 6.55
CA SER A 113 -5.17 -22.26 5.78
C SER A 113 -6.29 -21.73 4.87
N PHE A 114 -7.05 -20.74 5.36
CA PHE A 114 -8.16 -20.12 4.63
C PHE A 114 -7.76 -19.37 3.36
N LEU A 115 -6.46 -19.09 3.15
CA LEU A 115 -5.97 -18.53 1.89
C LEU A 115 -5.76 -19.59 0.80
N ASN A 116 -5.62 -20.86 1.21
CA ASN A 116 -5.42 -22.00 0.30
C ASN A 116 -6.72 -22.73 -0.04
N ASP A 117 -7.81 -22.44 0.68
CA ASP A 117 -9.13 -23.05 0.50
C ASP A 117 -9.93 -22.43 -0.67
N GLY A 118 -9.24 -21.76 -1.59
CA GLY A 118 -9.81 -21.12 -2.77
C GLY A 118 -9.65 -21.95 -4.04
N ASP A 119 -10.19 -23.17 -4.05
CA ASP A 119 -10.66 -23.91 -5.22
C ASP A 119 -12.16 -24.21 -5.07
#